data_AF-A0A8B7DC59-F1
#
_entry.id   AF-A0A8B7DC59-F1
#
_cell.length_a   1.000
_cell.length_b   1.000
_cell.length_c   1.000
_cell.angle_alpha   90.00
_cell.angle_beta   90.00
_cell.angle_gamma   90.00
#
_symmetry.space_group_name_H-M   'P 1'
#
loop_
_entity.id
_entity.type
_entity.pdbx_description
1 polymer ?
#
loop_
_entity_poly.entity_id
_entity_poly.type
_entity_poly.pdbx_seq_one_letter_code
_entity_poly.pdbx_strand_id
1 'polypeptide(L)'
;MFIEQISITKAFGRKFNYKVKAQNELIAIGMMNIVASFFGGWTVGGSFTRSAVNSMSGAQTPFAGVICGVVVLLSLEFMTPAFYYIPSAALGSMMLMAVLTMVEMSLTINIWKLYKWDLLPFLAAFCMSFYKLEYGVMAGTGIAILIMLSREARPKYFCEADETGKSLTLLLMENLTYPGVDAVNKTIYSEVNSCAGIKTLYLDMSTMVRVDFTILKNFEFMKAELSKKEVSLQFINFSCDSIKNKFINAGLIQMESSLPGQEEININVPPNHLSREEISKLKYMETGINGDDDVEYFGCVVENNNNIDNAFFPCAVENIPHPEF
;
A
#
# COMPACT_ATOMS: atom_id res chain seq x y z
N MET A 1 1.61 5.34 -20.60
CA MET A 1 0.28 5.60 -21.21
C MET A 1 -0.87 4.97 -20.43
N PHE A 2 -0.95 3.65 -20.24
CA PHE A 2 -2.04 3.06 -19.45
C PHE A 2 -2.07 3.58 -17.99
N ILE A 3 -0.91 3.62 -17.33
CA ILE A 3 -0.77 4.13 -15.95
C ILE A 3 -1.25 5.59 -15.84
N GLU A 4 -0.99 6.40 -16.86
CA GLU A 4 -1.45 7.78 -16.93
C GLU A 4 -2.98 7.86 -17.07
N GLN A 5 -3.56 7.11 -18.02
CA GLN A 5 -5.01 7.05 -18.20
C GLN A 5 -5.74 6.59 -16.93
N ILE A 6 -5.29 5.49 -16.30
CA ILE A 6 -5.95 5.00 -15.08
C ILE A 6 -5.83 5.99 -13.92
N SER A 7 -4.73 6.75 -13.84
CA SER A 7 -4.56 7.79 -12.83
C SER A 7 -5.55 8.93 -13.03
N ILE A 8 -5.72 9.38 -14.29
CA ILE A 8 -6.72 10.40 -14.66
C ILE A 8 -8.14 9.89 -14.36
N THR A 9 -8.49 8.70 -14.85
CA THR A 9 -9.84 8.14 -14.67
C THR A 9 -10.16 7.92 -13.20
N LYS A 10 -9.20 7.45 -12.37
CA LYS A 10 -9.39 7.34 -10.91
C LYS A 10 -9.57 8.71 -10.24
N ALA A 11 -8.84 9.74 -10.68
CA ALA A 11 -9.02 11.09 -10.15
C ALA A 11 -10.43 11.63 -10.42
N PHE A 12 -10.94 11.44 -11.65
CA PHE A 12 -12.33 11.81 -11.98
C PHE A 12 -13.38 10.92 -11.33
N GLY A 13 -13.09 9.62 -11.16
CA GLY A 13 -13.94 8.67 -10.44
C GLY A 13 -14.15 9.07 -8.99
N ARG A 14 -13.10 9.55 -8.31
CA ARG A 14 -13.18 10.13 -6.96
C ARG A 14 -13.99 11.42 -6.95
N LYS A 15 -13.76 12.32 -7.91
CA LYS A 15 -14.46 13.62 -7.99
C LYS A 15 -15.98 13.46 -8.20
N PHE A 16 -16.40 12.49 -9.01
CA PHE A 16 -17.80 12.29 -9.38
C PHE A 16 -18.45 11.03 -8.75
N ASN A 17 -17.78 10.41 -7.77
CA ASN A 17 -18.25 9.23 -7.05
C ASN A 17 -18.71 8.06 -7.94
N TYR A 18 -17.89 7.68 -8.94
CA TYR A 18 -18.13 6.47 -9.74
C TYR A 18 -16.97 5.49 -9.64
N LYS A 19 -17.29 4.18 -9.70
CA LYS A 19 -16.31 3.10 -9.63
C LYS A 19 -15.63 2.90 -11.00
N VAL A 20 -14.31 2.95 -11.02
CA VAL A 20 -13.49 2.76 -12.23
C VAL A 20 -12.94 1.34 -12.26
N LYS A 21 -13.24 0.57 -13.30
CA LYS A 21 -12.71 -0.78 -13.51
C LYS A 21 -11.48 -0.73 -14.42
N ALA A 22 -10.29 -0.99 -13.87
CA ALA A 22 -9.02 -0.91 -14.61
C ALA A 22 -8.94 -1.88 -15.81
N GLN A 23 -9.55 -3.06 -15.70
CA GLN A 23 -9.60 -4.05 -16.79
C GLN A 23 -10.35 -3.50 -18.02
N ASN A 24 -11.45 -2.78 -17.80
CA ASN A 24 -12.25 -2.20 -18.89
C ASN A 24 -11.49 -1.05 -19.57
N GLU A 25 -10.82 -0.20 -18.81
CA GLU A 25 -9.97 0.86 -19.34
C GLU A 25 -8.81 0.31 -20.16
N LEU A 26 -8.20 -0.81 -19.73
CA LEU A 26 -7.11 -1.47 -20.45
C LEU A 26 -7.58 -2.01 -21.80
N ILE A 27 -8.75 -2.65 -21.82
CA ILE A 27 -9.35 -3.15 -23.06
C ILE A 27 -9.70 -1.97 -23.98
N ALA A 28 -10.27 -0.88 -23.44
CA ALA A 28 -10.65 0.30 -24.21
C ALA A 28 -9.43 0.97 -24.88
N ILE A 29 -8.35 1.22 -24.12
CA ILE A 29 -7.12 1.83 -24.70
C ILE A 29 -6.44 0.89 -25.71
N GLY A 30 -6.54 -0.43 -25.49
CA GLY A 30 -6.03 -1.44 -26.43
C GLY A 30 -6.79 -1.41 -27.75
N MET A 31 -8.12 -1.47 -27.70
CA MET A 31 -8.98 -1.37 -28.90
C MET A 31 -8.75 -0.04 -29.64
N MET A 32 -8.64 1.07 -28.90
CA MET A 32 -8.38 2.39 -29.48
C MET A 32 -7.08 2.43 -30.28
N ASN A 33 -6.00 1.85 -29.75
CA ASN A 33 -4.71 1.80 -30.45
C ASN A 33 -4.70 0.83 -31.64
N ILE A 34 -5.44 -0.28 -31.57
CA ILE A 34 -5.63 -1.18 -32.72
C ILE A 34 -6.32 -0.42 -33.85
N VAL A 35 -7.42 0.26 -33.56
CA VAL A 35 -8.14 1.09 -34.54
C VAL A 35 -7.22 2.19 -35.09
N ALA A 36 -6.51 2.92 -34.23
CA ALA A 36 -5.58 3.97 -34.64
C ALA A 36 -4.49 3.48 -35.61
N SER A 37 -3.98 2.26 -35.40
CA SER A 37 -2.97 1.65 -36.27
C SER A 37 -3.46 1.41 -37.70
N PHE A 38 -4.75 1.13 -37.91
CA PHE A 38 -5.31 0.98 -39.26
C PHE A 38 -5.37 2.29 -40.05
N PHE A 39 -5.38 3.43 -39.34
CA PHE A 39 -5.40 4.77 -39.93
C PHE A 39 -4.01 5.42 -39.94
N GLY A 40 -2.94 4.70 -39.59
CA GLY A 40 -1.57 5.24 -39.50
C GLY A 40 -1.38 6.23 -38.34
N GLY A 41 -2.23 6.17 -37.31
CA GLY A 41 -2.18 7.05 -36.15
C GLY A 41 -1.06 6.71 -35.16
N TRP A 42 -0.59 7.72 -34.44
CA TRP A 42 0.31 7.53 -33.30
C TRP A 42 -0.44 6.88 -32.12
N THR A 43 0.30 6.41 -31.11
CA THR A 43 -0.30 5.87 -29.90
C THR A 43 -1.21 6.89 -29.22
N VAL A 44 -2.41 6.45 -28.83
CA VAL A 44 -3.46 7.26 -28.22
C VAL A 44 -3.64 6.85 -26.76
N GLY A 45 -3.87 7.85 -25.90
CA GLY A 45 -4.12 7.67 -24.47
C GLY A 45 -4.85 8.85 -23.86
N GLY A 46 -5.05 8.78 -22.54
CA GLY A 46 -5.74 9.83 -21.78
C GLY A 46 -4.94 11.13 -21.71
N SER A 47 -5.64 12.26 -21.62
CA SER A 47 -5.03 13.58 -21.39
C SER A 47 -5.72 14.26 -20.21
N PHE A 48 -4.94 14.64 -19.20
CA PHE A 48 -5.44 15.33 -18.02
C PHE A 48 -6.08 16.67 -18.39
N THR A 49 -5.37 17.48 -19.19
CA THR A 49 -5.84 18.80 -19.63
C THR A 49 -7.14 18.73 -20.42
N ARG A 50 -7.23 17.83 -21.42
CA ARG A 50 -8.45 17.72 -22.25
C ARG A 50 -9.64 17.22 -21.45
N SER A 51 -9.42 16.27 -20.54
CA SER A 51 -10.49 15.73 -19.68
C SER A 51 -10.98 16.75 -18.66
N ALA A 52 -10.06 17.56 -18.11
CA ALA A 52 -10.39 18.65 -17.18
C ALA A 52 -11.25 19.71 -17.86
N VAL A 53 -10.86 20.17 -19.05
CA VAL A 53 -11.64 21.15 -19.81
C VAL A 53 -13.01 20.58 -20.18
N ASN A 54 -13.07 19.35 -20.69
CA ASN A 54 -14.34 18.70 -21.05
C ASN A 54 -15.29 18.57 -19.84
N SER A 55 -14.74 18.25 -18.67
CA SER A 55 -15.48 18.19 -17.40
C SER A 55 -15.95 19.56 -16.93
N MET A 56 -15.12 20.60 -17.06
CA MET A 56 -15.50 21.99 -16.73
C MET A 56 -16.58 22.53 -17.68
N SER A 57 -16.61 22.07 -18.93
CA SER A 57 -17.67 22.37 -19.90
C SER A 57 -18.99 21.61 -19.63
N GLY A 58 -19.06 20.80 -18.57
CA GLY A 58 -20.28 20.08 -18.18
C GLY A 58 -20.55 18.80 -18.99
N ALA A 59 -19.55 18.24 -19.68
CA ALA A 59 -19.73 16.99 -20.40
C ALA A 59 -19.94 15.81 -19.44
N GLN A 60 -21.09 15.13 -19.56
CA GLN A 60 -21.47 13.98 -18.72
C GLN A 60 -21.42 12.65 -19.47
N THR A 61 -21.35 12.68 -20.80
CA THR A 61 -21.41 11.47 -21.65
C THR A 61 -20.15 11.35 -22.50
N PRO A 62 -19.72 10.11 -22.85
CA PRO A 62 -18.58 9.89 -23.75
C PRO A 62 -18.85 10.43 -25.16
N PHE A 63 -20.10 10.72 -25.49
CA PHE A 63 -20.51 11.32 -26.76
C PHE A 63 -19.85 12.68 -27.01
N ALA A 64 -19.50 13.43 -25.96
CA ALA A 64 -18.72 14.66 -26.08
C ALA A 64 -17.38 14.44 -26.82
N GLY A 65 -16.73 13.29 -26.61
CA GLY A 65 -15.50 12.94 -27.32
C GLY A 65 -15.71 12.73 -28.81
N VAL A 66 -16.85 12.15 -29.21
CA VAL A 66 -17.23 11.96 -30.62
C VAL A 66 -17.46 13.32 -31.30
N ILE A 67 -18.20 14.22 -30.65
CA ILE A 67 -18.44 15.58 -31.15
C ILE A 67 -17.11 16.31 -31.34
N CYS A 68 -16.23 16.27 -30.33
CA CYS A 68 -14.89 16.85 -30.43
C CYS A 68 -14.09 16.27 -31.61
N GLY A 69 -14.14 14.95 -31.83
CA GLY A 69 -13.48 14.28 -32.95
C GLY A 69 -14.00 14.77 -34.31
N VAL A 70 -15.32 14.87 -34.48
CA VAL A 70 -15.95 15.38 -35.72
C VAL A 70 -15.57 16.83 -35.97
N VAL A 71 -15.58 17.68 -34.93
CA VAL A 71 -15.16 19.08 -35.04
C VAL A 71 -13.70 19.19 -35.45
N VAL A 72 -12.80 18.35 -34.91
CA VAL A 72 -11.40 18.32 -35.31
C VAL A 72 -11.24 17.91 -36.78
N LEU A 73 -11.97 16.89 -37.24
CA LEU A 73 -11.93 16.46 -38.64
C LEU A 73 -12.42 17.57 -39.59
N LEU A 74 -13.54 18.22 -39.27
CA LEU A 74 -14.06 19.36 -40.04
C LEU A 74 -13.08 20.54 -40.01
N SER A 75 -12.47 20.83 -38.86
CA SER A 75 -11.48 21.90 -38.74
C SER A 75 -10.25 21.62 -39.61
N LEU A 76 -9.78 20.37 -39.66
CA LEU A 76 -8.71 19.99 -40.57
C LEU A 76 -9.12 20.15 -42.04
N GLU A 77 -10.33 19.76 -42.44
CA GLU A 77 -10.74 19.90 -43.85
C GLU A 77 -10.92 21.37 -44.27
N PHE A 78 -11.59 22.19 -43.45
CA PHE A 78 -11.95 23.57 -43.81
C PHE A 78 -10.95 24.63 -43.36
N MET A 79 -10.26 24.45 -42.22
CA MET A 79 -9.33 25.44 -41.63
C MET A 79 -7.85 25.14 -41.84
N THR A 80 -7.47 24.05 -42.53
CA THR A 80 -6.05 23.84 -42.91
C THR A 80 -5.37 25.06 -43.53
N PRO A 81 -5.97 25.85 -44.45
CA PRO A 81 -5.31 27.04 -44.98
C PRO A 81 -5.07 28.13 -43.93
N ALA A 82 -5.91 28.20 -42.88
CA ALA A 82 -5.72 29.15 -41.78
C ALA A 82 -4.58 28.71 -40.84
N PHE A 83 -4.39 27.40 -40.64
CA PHE A 83 -3.32 26.86 -39.79
C PHE A 83 -1.92 27.16 -40.32
N TYR A 84 -1.76 27.40 -41.62
CA TYR A 84 -0.49 27.83 -42.21
C TYR A 84 0.02 29.15 -41.62
N TYR A 85 -0.86 30.05 -41.20
CA TYR A 85 -0.49 31.36 -40.64
C TYR A 85 -0.15 31.31 -39.15
N ILE A 86 -0.23 30.15 -38.50
CA ILE A 86 0.07 30.04 -37.07
C ILE A 86 1.59 30.17 -36.87
N PRO A 87 2.06 31.21 -36.14
CA PRO A 87 3.48 31.36 -35.87
C PRO A 87 3.95 30.26 -34.93
N SER A 88 5.11 29.67 -35.21
CA SER A 88 5.74 28.65 -34.36
C SER A 88 5.99 29.13 -32.93
N ALA A 89 6.21 30.44 -32.75
CA ALA A 89 6.35 31.06 -31.44
C ALA A 89 5.09 30.93 -30.56
N ALA A 90 3.89 31.03 -31.15
CA ALA A 90 2.65 30.87 -30.41
C ALA A 90 2.45 29.41 -29.94
N LEU A 91 2.78 28.44 -30.80
CA LEU A 91 2.75 27.01 -30.43
C LEU A 91 3.76 26.68 -29.33
N GLY A 92 4.97 27.25 -29.41
CA GLY A 92 5.98 27.11 -28.36
C GLY A 92 5.54 27.70 -27.01
N SER A 93 4.94 28.90 -27.03
CA SER A 93 4.40 29.53 -25.82
C SER A 93 3.29 28.70 -25.19
N MET A 94 2.39 28.13 -26.00
CA MET A 94 1.34 27.22 -25.52
C MET A 94 1.92 25.97 -24.85
N MET A 95 2.94 25.36 -25.44
CA MET A 95 3.60 24.19 -24.87
C MET A 95 4.31 24.52 -23.55
N LEU A 96 5.01 25.66 -23.46
CA LEU A 96 5.63 26.10 -22.22
C LEU A 96 4.60 26.33 -21.12
N MET A 97 3.49 27.01 -21.42
CA MET A 97 2.41 27.19 -20.45
C MET A 97 1.81 25.87 -19.99
N ALA A 98 1.60 24.92 -20.90
CA ALA A 98 1.11 23.59 -20.54
C ALA A 98 2.06 22.87 -19.58
N VAL A 99 3.37 22.87 -19.85
CA VAL A 99 4.37 22.23 -18.98
C VAL A 99 4.44 22.90 -17.61
N LEU A 100 4.40 24.23 -17.54
CA LEU A 100 4.44 24.96 -16.26
C LEU A 100 3.25 24.59 -15.36
N THR A 101 2.06 24.36 -15.93
CA THR A 101 0.89 23.94 -15.15
C THR A 101 0.94 22.50 -14.67
N MET A 102 1.80 21.64 -15.25
CA MET A 102 1.95 20.25 -14.81
C MET A 102 2.98 20.08 -13.69
N VAL A 103 3.81 21.09 -13.40
CA VAL A 103 4.81 21.00 -12.34
C VAL A 103 4.19 21.35 -11.00
N GLU A 104 3.91 20.34 -10.18
CA GLU A 104 3.34 20.50 -8.86
C GLU A 104 4.42 20.46 -7.76
N MET A 105 4.98 21.63 -7.43
CA MET A 105 6.09 21.76 -6.47
C MET A 105 5.68 21.49 -5.01
N SER A 106 4.41 21.69 -4.68
CA SER A 106 3.86 21.47 -3.32
C SER A 106 4.00 20.01 -2.88
N LEU A 107 3.73 19.05 -3.78
CA LEU A 107 3.83 17.61 -3.48
C LEU A 107 5.26 17.21 -3.13
N THR A 108 6.25 17.67 -3.90
CA THR A 108 7.67 17.36 -3.63
C THR A 108 8.13 17.88 -2.28
N ILE A 109 7.70 19.08 -1.90
CA ILE A 109 8.04 19.68 -0.59
C ILE A 109 7.42 18.86 0.56
N ASN A 110 6.17 18.43 0.40
CA ASN A 110 5.49 17.61 1.41
C ASN A 110 6.16 16.24 1.59
N ILE A 111 6.55 15.58 0.49
CA ILE A 111 7.28 14.30 0.54
C ILE A 111 8.61 14.47 1.27
N TRP A 112 9.35 15.55 1.00
CA TRP A 112 10.62 15.80 1.69
C TRP A 112 10.43 15.98 3.20
N LYS A 113 9.38 16.68 3.64
CA LYS A 113 9.10 16.86 5.07
C LYS A 113 8.70 15.55 5.78
N LEU A 114 7.95 14.68 5.10
CA LEU A 114 7.38 13.46 5.70
C LEU A 114 8.30 12.23 5.59
N TYR A 115 8.74 11.88 4.38
CA TYR A 115 9.46 10.64 4.11
C TYR A 115 10.65 10.87 3.16
N LYS A 116 11.83 11.14 3.75
CA LYS A 116 13.07 11.39 2.99
C LYS A 116 13.48 10.23 2.07
N TRP A 117 13.14 8.99 2.44
CA TRP A 117 13.45 7.80 1.63
C TRP A 117 12.59 7.72 0.37
N ASP A 118 11.37 8.24 0.40
CA ASP A 118 10.47 8.25 -0.75
C ASP A 118 10.85 9.33 -1.78
N LEU A 119 11.79 10.23 -1.43
CA LEU A 119 12.39 11.19 -2.35
C LEU A 119 13.45 10.55 -3.27
N LEU A 120 14.04 9.42 -2.88
CA LEU A 120 15.12 8.77 -3.62
C LEU A 120 14.68 8.28 -5.02
N PRO A 121 13.54 7.57 -5.18
CA PRO A 121 13.01 7.21 -6.49
C PRO A 121 12.73 8.43 -7.39
N PHE A 122 12.20 9.51 -6.79
CA PHE A 122 11.90 10.75 -7.51
C PHE A 122 13.16 11.41 -8.07
N LEU A 123 14.19 11.59 -7.22
CA LEU A 123 15.44 12.21 -7.64
C LEU A 123 16.16 11.35 -8.68
N ALA A 124 16.17 10.03 -8.51
CA ALA A 124 16.77 9.12 -9.47
C ALA A 124 16.06 9.15 -10.83
N ALA A 125 14.71 9.15 -10.84
CA ALA A 125 13.94 9.28 -12.07
C ALA A 125 14.22 10.61 -12.78
N PHE A 126 14.28 11.71 -12.02
CA PHE A 126 14.56 13.04 -12.55
C PHE A 126 15.97 13.14 -13.15
N CYS A 127 17.00 12.71 -12.43
CA CYS A 127 18.38 12.75 -12.90
C CYS A 127 18.61 11.85 -14.13
N MET A 128 18.02 10.66 -14.15
CA MET A 128 18.18 9.74 -15.29
C MET A 128 17.40 10.18 -16.53
N SER A 129 16.32 10.95 -16.35
CA SER A 129 15.52 11.48 -17.47
C SER A 129 16.28 12.46 -18.37
N PHE A 130 17.36 13.08 -17.89
CA PHE A 130 18.23 13.94 -18.73
C PHE A 130 18.93 13.18 -19.87
N TYR A 131 19.16 11.87 -19.70
CA TYR A 131 19.75 11.05 -20.76
C TYR A 131 18.69 10.56 -21.73
N LYS A 132 17.71 9.81 -21.21
CA LYS A 132 16.49 9.41 -21.91
C LYS A 132 15.38 9.21 -20.90
N LEU A 133 14.16 9.55 -21.30
CA LEU A 133 12.97 9.36 -20.47
C LEU A 133 12.80 7.88 -20.05
N GLU A 134 13.12 6.94 -20.93
CA GLU A 134 13.03 5.49 -20.66
C GLU A 134 13.89 5.07 -19.46
N TYR A 135 15.13 5.56 -19.38
CA TYR A 135 16.02 5.27 -18.25
C TYR A 135 15.54 5.93 -16.95
N GLY A 136 14.94 7.12 -17.05
CA GLY A 136 14.27 7.78 -15.94
C GLY A 136 13.21 6.90 -15.29
N VAL A 137 12.31 6.36 -16.10
CA VAL A 137 11.23 5.48 -15.62
C VAL A 137 11.82 4.19 -15.04
N MET A 138 12.76 3.53 -15.73
CA MET A 138 13.38 2.29 -15.24
C MET A 138 14.09 2.47 -13.90
N ALA A 139 14.87 3.55 -13.74
CA ALA A 139 15.62 3.81 -12.51
C ALA A 139 14.69 4.15 -11.34
N GLY A 140 13.70 5.02 -11.56
CA GLY A 140 12.71 5.37 -10.55
C GLY A 140 11.93 4.17 -10.05
N THR A 141 11.36 3.38 -10.97
CA THR A 141 10.62 2.16 -10.63
C THR A 141 11.52 1.11 -9.97
N GLY A 142 12.74 0.91 -10.46
CA GLY A 142 13.69 -0.04 -9.87
C GLY A 142 14.04 0.28 -8.41
N ILE A 143 14.32 1.55 -8.10
CA ILE A 143 14.62 1.99 -6.73
C ILE A 143 13.37 1.90 -5.85
N ALA A 144 12.19 2.27 -6.36
CA ALA A 144 10.94 2.14 -5.60
C ALA A 144 10.69 0.67 -5.21
N ILE A 145 10.89 -0.27 -6.14
CA ILE A 145 10.77 -1.71 -5.86
C ILE A 145 11.81 -2.16 -4.84
N LEU A 146 13.07 -1.71 -4.98
CA LEU A 146 14.14 -2.06 -4.05
C LEU A 146 13.83 -1.61 -2.61
N ILE A 147 13.35 -0.37 -2.45
CA ILE A 147 12.95 0.17 -1.14
C ILE A 147 11.78 -0.64 -0.58
N MET A 148 10.74 -0.91 -1.37
CA MET A 148 9.59 -1.70 -0.96
C MET A 148 10.02 -3.10 -0.47
N LEU A 149 10.86 -3.79 -1.25
CA LEU A 149 11.36 -5.11 -0.91
C LEU A 149 12.23 -5.09 0.36
N SER A 150 13.04 -4.03 0.53
CA SER A 150 13.89 -3.87 1.73
C SER A 150 13.06 -3.65 2.99
N ARG A 151 11.89 -3.01 2.86
CA ARG A 151 10.95 -2.79 3.96
C ARG A 151 10.26 -4.10 4.35
N GLU A 152 9.81 -4.88 3.36
CA GLU A 152 9.22 -6.20 3.60
C GLU A 152 10.22 -7.23 4.15
N ALA A 153 11.51 -7.09 3.82
CA ALA A 153 12.56 -7.98 4.33
C ALA A 153 12.90 -7.76 5.82
N ARG A 154 12.41 -6.69 6.45
CA ARG A 154 12.66 -6.37 7.86
C ARG A 154 11.35 -6.13 8.61
N PRO A 155 10.56 -7.19 8.86
CA PRO A 155 9.30 -7.05 9.57
C PRO A 155 9.53 -6.54 10.99
N LYS A 156 8.69 -5.61 11.42
CA LYS A 156 8.68 -5.13 12.81
C LYS A 156 8.02 -6.17 13.70
N TYR A 157 8.58 -6.33 14.89
CA TYR A 157 8.10 -7.28 15.89
C TYR A 157 8.02 -6.60 17.26
N PHE A 158 7.12 -7.11 18.09
CA PHE A 158 6.99 -6.76 19.48
C PHE A 158 7.22 -8.02 20.34
N CYS A 159 8.03 -7.90 21.38
CA CYS A 159 8.33 -8.98 22.31
C CYS A 159 7.74 -8.63 23.67
N GLU A 160 6.96 -9.52 24.23
CA GLU A 160 6.49 -9.42 25.61
C GLU A 160 6.92 -10.66 26.38
N ALA A 161 7.69 -10.46 27.44
CA ALA A 161 8.09 -11.52 28.35
C ALA A 161 7.07 -11.60 29.50
N ASP A 162 6.62 -12.81 29.81
CA ASP A 162 5.70 -13.03 30.93
C ASP A 162 6.38 -12.73 32.28
N GLU A 163 5.59 -12.31 33.28
CA GLU A 163 6.07 -11.94 34.63
C GLU A 163 6.82 -13.10 35.33
N THR A 164 6.56 -14.34 34.90
CA THR A 164 7.23 -15.54 35.42
C THR A 164 8.61 -15.80 34.79
N GLY A 165 8.99 -15.06 33.74
CA GLY A 165 10.26 -15.19 33.01
C GLY A 165 10.43 -16.50 32.22
N LYS A 166 9.40 -17.35 32.18
CA LYS A 166 9.46 -18.70 31.56
C LYS A 166 8.81 -18.78 30.18
N SER A 167 7.96 -17.83 29.83
CA SER A 167 7.33 -17.73 28.52
C SER A 167 7.57 -16.38 27.85
N LEU A 168 7.84 -16.43 26.54
CA LEU A 168 8.02 -15.27 25.69
C LEU A 168 6.93 -15.27 24.62
N THR A 169 6.25 -14.14 24.44
CA THR A 169 5.26 -13.94 23.38
C THR A 169 5.83 -12.97 22.34
N LEU A 170 5.87 -13.41 21.09
CA LEU A 170 6.31 -12.62 19.95
C LEU A 170 5.13 -12.29 19.06
N LEU A 171 4.86 -10.99 18.90
CA LEU A 171 3.86 -10.48 17.98
C LEU A 171 4.55 -9.86 16.77
N LEU A 172 4.26 -10.40 15.59
CA LEU A 172 4.70 -9.81 14.33
C LEU A 172 3.72 -8.71 13.96
N MET A 173 4.18 -7.48 13.71
CA MET A 173 3.26 -6.37 13.40
C MET A 173 2.82 -6.36 11.93
N GLU A 174 3.54 -7.09 11.08
CA GLU A 174 3.35 -7.09 9.63
C GLU A 174 3.22 -8.54 9.11
N ASN A 175 2.63 -8.68 7.92
CA ASN A 175 2.57 -9.96 7.23
C ASN A 175 3.99 -10.48 6.97
N LEU A 176 4.24 -11.73 7.35
CA LEU A 176 5.51 -12.37 7.03
C LEU A 176 5.49 -12.85 5.58
N THR A 177 6.45 -12.39 4.79
CA THR A 177 6.72 -12.85 3.43
C THR A 177 8.10 -13.50 3.37
N TYR A 178 8.39 -14.28 2.32
CA TYR A 178 9.67 -14.97 2.13
C TYR A 178 10.92 -14.11 2.44
N PRO A 179 11.04 -12.86 1.96
CA PRO A 179 12.21 -12.02 2.23
C PRO A 179 12.45 -11.71 3.72
N GLY A 180 11.39 -11.72 4.54
CA GLY A 180 11.47 -11.38 5.97
C GLY A 180 11.73 -12.57 6.90
N VAL A 181 11.68 -13.80 6.37
CA VAL A 181 11.76 -15.03 7.17
C VAL A 181 13.08 -15.16 7.93
N ASP A 182 14.21 -14.88 7.27
CA ASP A 182 15.53 -14.96 7.90
C ASP A 182 15.73 -13.91 8.99
N ALA A 183 15.12 -12.72 8.82
CA ALA A 183 15.16 -11.67 9.82
C ALA A 183 14.39 -12.12 11.08
N VAL A 184 13.21 -12.70 10.91
CA VAL A 184 12.41 -13.25 12.02
C VAL A 184 13.15 -14.37 12.74
N ASN A 185 13.78 -15.30 12.01
CA ASN A 185 14.60 -16.35 12.62
C ASN A 185 15.71 -15.76 13.50
N LYS A 186 16.47 -14.79 12.97
CA LYS A 186 17.55 -14.14 13.72
C LYS A 186 17.04 -13.46 14.97
N THR A 187 15.92 -12.73 14.87
CA THR A 187 15.25 -12.11 16.02
C THR A 187 14.86 -13.13 17.07
N ILE A 188 14.14 -14.19 16.67
CA ILE A 188 13.70 -15.25 17.59
C ILE A 188 14.90 -15.84 18.31
N TYR A 189 15.97 -16.15 17.58
CA TYR A 189 17.18 -16.71 18.19
C TYR A 189 17.91 -15.72 19.10
N SER A 190 17.95 -14.42 18.77
CA SER A 190 18.57 -13.42 19.65
C SER A 190 17.78 -13.19 20.94
N GLU A 191 16.45 -13.20 20.87
CA GLU A 191 15.60 -13.03 22.05
C GLU A 191 15.64 -14.26 22.96
N VAL A 192 15.56 -15.46 22.38
CA VAL A 192 15.67 -16.72 23.13
C VAL A 192 17.02 -16.84 23.84
N ASN A 193 18.11 -16.37 23.22
CA ASN A 193 19.43 -16.38 23.85
C ASN A 193 19.60 -15.27 24.91
N SER A 194 18.90 -14.13 24.77
CA SER A 194 18.97 -13.00 25.71
C SER A 194 18.23 -13.30 27.03
N CYS A 195 17.13 -14.03 26.95
CA CYS A 195 16.33 -14.42 28.11
C CYS A 195 16.74 -15.83 28.60
N ALA A 196 17.59 -15.90 29.63
CA ALA A 196 18.01 -17.17 30.21
C ALA A 196 16.83 -17.89 30.90
N GLY A 197 16.48 -19.09 30.41
CA GLY A 197 15.52 -19.99 31.07
C GLY A 197 14.10 -20.05 30.48
N ILE A 198 13.89 -19.57 29.25
CA ILE A 198 12.60 -19.72 28.55
C ILE A 198 12.31 -21.20 28.27
N LYS A 199 11.09 -21.64 28.60
CA LYS A 199 10.60 -22.99 28.32
C LYS A 199 9.58 -23.03 27.17
N THR A 200 8.84 -21.93 26.96
CA THR A 200 7.81 -21.84 25.92
C THR A 200 7.87 -20.51 25.20
N LEU A 201 7.88 -20.57 23.87
CA LEU A 201 7.79 -19.42 22.97
C LEU A 201 6.43 -19.44 22.28
N TYR A 202 5.62 -18.41 22.50
CA TYR A 202 4.36 -18.19 21.82
C TYR A 202 4.56 -17.22 20.65
N LEU A 203 4.18 -17.61 19.45
CA LEU A 203 4.13 -16.74 18.29
C LEU A 203 2.68 -16.34 18.03
N ASP A 204 2.37 -15.05 18.18
CA ASP A 204 1.05 -14.50 17.89
C ASP A 204 0.89 -14.31 16.37
N MET A 205 -0.16 -14.92 15.82
CA MET A 205 -0.46 -14.99 14.40
C MET A 205 -1.68 -14.15 14.00
N SER A 206 -2.10 -13.21 14.84
CA SER A 206 -3.35 -12.44 14.67
C SER A 206 -3.28 -11.44 13.52
N THR A 207 -2.09 -10.91 13.30
CA THR A 207 -1.75 -9.96 12.24
C THR A 207 -1.43 -10.63 10.91
N MET A 208 -1.14 -11.94 10.90
CA MET A 208 -0.82 -12.66 9.67
C MET A 208 -2.07 -12.96 8.87
N VAL A 209 -2.17 -12.37 7.69
CA VAL A 209 -3.26 -12.60 6.71
C VAL A 209 -2.84 -13.57 5.62
N ARG A 210 -1.55 -13.64 5.29
CA ARG A 210 -1.01 -14.51 4.23
C ARG A 210 0.23 -15.24 4.71
N VAL A 211 0.32 -16.50 4.32
CA VAL A 211 1.47 -17.38 4.61
C VAL A 211 1.75 -18.24 3.38
N ASP A 212 3.02 -18.23 2.97
CA ASP A 212 3.56 -19.01 1.86
C ASP A 212 4.13 -20.35 2.32
N PHE A 213 4.27 -21.29 1.38
CA PHE A 213 4.81 -22.62 1.67
C PHE A 213 6.22 -22.57 2.28
N THR A 214 7.08 -21.67 1.81
CA THR A 214 8.45 -21.52 2.34
C THR A 214 8.46 -21.08 3.80
N ILE A 215 7.48 -20.26 4.21
CA ILE A 215 7.33 -19.80 5.60
C ILE A 215 6.92 -20.96 6.49
N LEU A 216 5.95 -21.78 6.04
CA LEU A 216 5.52 -22.98 6.76
C LEU A 216 6.69 -23.96 6.96
N LYS A 217 7.49 -24.18 5.91
CA LYS A 217 8.69 -25.02 5.98
C LYS A 217 9.75 -24.45 6.92
N ASN A 218 9.93 -23.13 6.93
CA ASN A 218 10.83 -22.50 7.88
C ASN A 218 10.36 -22.66 9.33
N PHE A 219 9.06 -22.49 9.59
CA PHE A 219 8.52 -22.73 10.93
C PHE A 219 8.64 -24.18 11.38
N GLU A 220 8.57 -25.15 10.46
CA GLU A 220 8.82 -26.57 10.74
C GLU A 220 10.28 -26.78 11.18
N PHE A 221 11.22 -26.22 10.43
CA PHE A 221 12.64 -26.26 10.75
C PHE A 221 12.95 -25.57 12.10
N MET A 222 12.38 -24.38 12.31
CA MET A 222 12.55 -23.60 13.54
C MET A 222 11.99 -24.31 14.77
N LYS A 223 10.83 -24.97 14.65
CA LYS A 223 10.27 -25.81 15.73
C LYS A 223 11.21 -26.95 16.09
N ALA A 224 11.80 -27.62 15.10
CA ALA A 224 12.77 -28.69 15.32
C ALA A 224 14.07 -28.18 15.95
N GLU A 225 14.55 -27.00 15.57
CA GLU A 225 15.77 -26.41 16.11
C GLU A 225 15.59 -25.90 17.55
N LEU A 226 14.47 -25.24 17.84
CA LEU A 226 14.13 -24.80 19.21
C LEU A 226 13.91 -25.98 20.16
N SER A 227 13.33 -27.08 19.66
CA SER A 227 13.15 -28.31 20.45
C SER A 227 14.48 -28.91 20.92
N LYS A 228 15.58 -28.72 20.16
CA LYS A 228 16.93 -29.17 20.59
C LYS A 228 17.48 -28.35 21.75
N LYS A 229 17.00 -27.11 21.93
CA LYS A 229 17.37 -26.20 23.02
C LYS A 229 16.40 -26.26 24.20
N GLU A 230 15.53 -27.28 24.26
CA GLU A 230 14.48 -27.44 25.29
C GLU A 230 13.42 -26.31 25.31
N VAL A 231 13.29 -25.55 24.22
CA VAL A 231 12.27 -24.50 24.07
C VAL A 231 11.12 -25.01 23.19
N SER A 232 9.90 -24.99 23.72
CA SER A 232 8.71 -25.37 22.95
C SER A 232 8.12 -24.17 22.20
N LEU A 233 7.99 -24.27 20.87
CA LEU A 233 7.35 -23.25 20.03
C LEU A 233 5.87 -23.56 19.85
N GLN A 234 5.00 -22.63 20.22
CA GLN A 234 3.55 -22.70 20.06
C GLN A 234 3.02 -21.50 19.28
N PHE A 235 2.00 -21.72 18.46
CA PHE A 235 1.36 -20.66 17.67
C PHE A 235 0.00 -20.33 18.28
N ILE A 236 -0.26 -19.06 18.54
CA ILE A 236 -1.51 -18.57 19.17
C ILE A 236 -2.22 -17.57 18.26
N ASN A 237 -3.52 -17.40 18.50
CA ASN A 237 -4.35 -16.32 17.94
C ASN A 237 -4.29 -16.20 16.40
N PHE A 238 -4.79 -17.19 15.66
CA PHE A 238 -4.81 -17.12 14.18
C PHE A 238 -5.84 -16.12 13.66
N SER A 239 -5.43 -15.25 12.73
CA SER A 239 -6.32 -14.26 12.09
C SER A 239 -7.52 -14.90 11.37
N CYS A 240 -7.29 -16.01 10.65
CA CYS A 240 -8.31 -16.71 9.85
C CYS A 240 -8.16 -18.24 9.91
N ASP A 241 -9.29 -18.97 9.84
CA ASP A 241 -9.32 -20.44 9.82
C ASP A 241 -8.57 -21.04 8.61
N SER A 242 -8.56 -20.34 7.47
CA SER A 242 -7.80 -20.76 6.29
C SER A 242 -6.30 -20.89 6.59
N ILE A 243 -5.75 -20.01 7.42
CA ILE A 243 -4.34 -20.06 7.82
C ILE A 243 -4.13 -21.19 8.82
N LYS A 244 -4.99 -21.31 9.83
CA LYS A 244 -4.94 -22.40 10.79
C LYS A 244 -4.94 -23.77 10.09
N ASN A 245 -5.79 -23.97 9.09
CA ASN A 245 -5.83 -25.20 8.29
C ASN A 245 -4.53 -25.45 7.53
N LYS A 246 -3.87 -24.42 7.00
CA LYS A 246 -2.54 -24.56 6.36
C LYS A 246 -1.47 -25.02 7.36
N PHE A 247 -1.51 -24.53 8.60
CA PHE A 247 -0.57 -24.95 9.66
C PHE A 247 -0.82 -26.38 10.14
N ILE A 248 -2.08 -26.80 10.23
CA ILE A 248 -2.46 -28.18 10.53
C ILE A 248 -1.98 -29.11 9.41
N ASN A 249 -2.24 -28.75 8.14
CA ASN A 249 -1.80 -29.54 6.99
C ASN A 249 -0.27 -29.62 6.87
N ALA A 250 0.45 -28.60 7.33
CA ALA A 250 1.90 -28.59 7.40
C ALA A 250 2.46 -29.42 8.57
N GLY A 251 1.61 -29.98 9.44
CA GLY A 251 2.04 -30.76 10.62
C GLY A 251 2.63 -29.90 11.75
N LEU A 252 2.49 -28.58 11.68
CA LEU A 252 3.00 -27.64 12.70
C LEU A 252 2.15 -27.67 13.98
N ILE A 253 0.86 -27.96 13.81
CA ILE A 253 -0.14 -28.10 14.88
C ILE A 253 -0.69 -29.51 14.77
N GLN A 254 -0.68 -30.27 15.86
CA GLN A 254 -1.40 -31.54 15.90
C GLN A 254 -2.89 -31.23 16.04
N MET A 255 -3.75 -31.89 15.25
CA MET A 255 -5.18 -31.94 15.55
C MET A 255 -5.32 -32.51 16.96
N GLU A 256 -5.76 -31.69 17.90
CA GLU A 256 -6.26 -32.18 19.17
C GLU A 256 -7.52 -33.01 18.85
N SER A 257 -7.35 -34.31 18.60
CA SER A 257 -8.44 -35.26 18.61
C SER A 257 -8.91 -35.34 20.07
N SER A 258 -9.90 -34.52 20.41
CA SER A 258 -10.73 -34.63 21.62
C SER A 258 -9.97 -34.98 22.91
N LEU A 259 -9.48 -33.97 23.64
CA LEU A 259 -9.40 -34.10 25.10
C LEU A 259 -10.81 -33.83 25.67
N PRO A 260 -11.30 -34.70 26.58
CA PRO A 260 -12.55 -34.48 27.28
C PRO A 260 -12.35 -33.32 28.27
N GLY A 261 -13.27 -32.35 28.26
CA GLY A 261 -13.25 -31.23 29.19
C GLY A 261 -12.69 -29.95 28.57
N GLN A 262 -13.57 -29.15 27.97
CA GLN A 262 -13.43 -27.71 28.10
C GLN A 262 -13.54 -27.39 29.59
N GLU A 263 -12.41 -27.29 30.29
CA GLU A 263 -12.32 -26.38 31.42
C GLU A 263 -11.85 -25.05 30.84
N GLU A 264 -12.83 -24.15 30.65
CA GLU A 264 -12.57 -22.72 30.66
C GLU A 264 -11.69 -22.42 31.88
N ILE A 265 -10.42 -22.09 31.68
CA ILE A 265 -9.65 -21.39 32.70
C ILE A 265 -10.25 -19.99 32.75
N ASN A 266 -11.29 -19.88 33.57
CA ASN A 266 -11.95 -18.64 33.95
C ASN A 266 -10.94 -17.84 34.78
N ILE A 267 -10.09 -17.07 34.10
CA ILE A 267 -9.31 -16.02 34.74
C ILE A 267 -10.33 -14.98 35.20
N ASN A 268 -10.70 -15.09 36.47
CA ASN A 268 -11.58 -14.18 37.16
C ASN A 268 -10.86 -12.83 37.32
N VAL A 269 -10.86 -12.03 36.25
CA VAL A 269 -10.46 -10.63 36.31
C VAL A 269 -11.57 -9.88 37.05
N PRO A 270 -11.30 -9.22 38.20
CA PRO A 270 -12.31 -8.48 38.92
C PRO A 270 -12.88 -7.37 38.01
N PRO A 271 -14.20 -7.12 38.04
CA PRO A 271 -14.85 -6.24 37.09
C PRO A 271 -14.50 -4.80 37.49
N ASN A 272 -13.74 -4.10 36.65
CA ASN A 272 -13.79 -2.65 36.65
C ASN A 272 -13.58 -2.07 35.25
N HIS A 273 -14.67 -1.46 34.79
CA HIS A 273 -14.78 -0.39 33.80
C HIS A 273 -14.20 -0.63 32.41
N LEU A 274 -14.94 -1.34 31.56
CA LEU A 274 -15.58 -0.74 30.37
C LEU A 274 -16.56 -1.76 29.75
N SER A 275 -17.77 -1.30 29.44
CA SER A 275 -18.86 -2.16 28.98
C SER A 275 -18.69 -2.52 27.49
N ARG A 276 -19.08 -3.75 27.09
CA ARG A 276 -19.03 -4.24 25.69
C ARG A 276 -19.75 -3.33 24.68
N GLU A 277 -20.61 -2.42 25.14
CA GLU A 277 -21.32 -1.44 24.31
C GLU A 277 -20.42 -0.26 23.89
N GLU A 278 -19.41 0.12 24.69
CA GLU A 278 -18.52 1.25 24.40
C GLU A 278 -17.43 0.88 23.38
N ILE A 279 -16.96 -0.38 23.39
CA ILE A 279 -16.04 -0.92 22.38
C ILE A 279 -16.72 -1.00 21.01
N SER A 280 -18.04 -1.27 20.98
CA SER A 280 -18.80 -1.22 19.73
C SER A 280 -18.89 0.21 19.18
N LYS A 281 -19.14 1.21 20.03
CA LYS A 281 -19.22 2.62 19.63
C LYS A 281 -17.87 3.21 19.19
N LEU A 282 -16.75 2.76 19.76
CA LEU A 282 -15.42 3.15 19.29
C LEU A 282 -15.10 2.60 17.89
N LYS A 283 -15.63 1.41 17.54
CA LYS A 283 -15.48 0.84 16.19
C LYS A 283 -16.33 1.55 15.13
N TYR A 284 -17.45 2.15 15.51
CA TYR A 284 -18.38 2.84 14.61
C TYR A 284 -18.14 4.35 14.43
N MET A 285 -17.30 5.00 15.25
CA MET A 285 -16.91 6.40 15.01
C MET A 285 -15.61 6.56 14.20
N GLU A 286 -14.80 5.51 14.05
CA GLU A 286 -13.58 5.52 13.23
C GLU A 286 -13.78 5.05 11.79
N THR A 287 -14.94 4.47 11.47
CA THR A 287 -15.27 4.00 10.13
C THR A 287 -16.64 4.55 9.73
N GLY A 288 -16.68 5.73 9.14
CA GLY A 288 -17.88 6.27 8.51
C GLY A 288 -18.27 5.50 7.24
N ILE A 289 -18.35 4.17 7.27
CA ILE A 289 -18.68 3.33 6.11
C ILE A 289 -19.54 2.13 6.58
N ASN A 290 -20.78 2.09 6.07
CA ASN A 290 -21.71 0.97 6.21
C ASN A 290 -21.24 -0.22 5.35
N GLY A 291 -21.56 -1.42 5.84
CA GLY A 291 -21.13 -2.71 5.31
C GLY A 291 -21.18 -2.85 3.79
N ASP A 292 -20.01 -3.15 3.22
CA ASP A 292 -19.71 -4.20 2.24
C ASP A 292 -18.32 -3.88 1.66
N ASP A 293 -17.26 -4.23 2.40
CA ASP A 293 -15.88 -3.88 2.03
C ASP A 293 -14.99 -5.11 1.80
N ASP A 294 -14.47 -5.21 0.57
CA ASP A 294 -13.14 -5.76 0.29
C ASP A 294 -12.10 -4.69 0.67
N VAL A 295 -11.14 -5.10 1.50
CA VAL A 295 -10.19 -4.27 2.25
C VAL A 295 -9.07 -3.68 1.37
N GLU A 296 -8.91 -2.36 1.37
CA GLU A 296 -7.68 -1.65 1.00
C GLU A 296 -7.13 -0.84 2.20
N TYR A 297 -5.80 -0.88 2.32
CA TYR A 297 -4.96 -0.47 3.44
C TYR A 297 -4.97 1.03 3.76
N PHE A 298 -5.09 1.40 5.04
CA PHE A 298 -4.48 2.61 5.60
C PHE A 298 -3.91 2.31 7.00
N GLY A 299 -2.67 2.73 7.23
CA GLY A 299 -1.94 2.51 8.48
C GLY A 299 -2.31 3.52 9.56
N CYS A 300 -2.29 3.09 10.82
CA CYS A 300 -2.52 3.95 11.98
C CYS A 300 -1.23 4.51 12.58
N VAL A 301 -1.30 5.80 12.86
CA VAL A 301 -0.48 6.57 13.81
C VAL A 301 -1.06 6.34 15.21
N VAL A 302 -0.20 6.11 16.22
CA VAL A 302 -0.59 6.20 17.64
C VAL A 302 0.46 7.04 18.35
N GLU A 303 0.03 8.20 18.85
CA GLU A 303 0.71 8.98 19.90
C GLU A 303 0.44 8.33 21.27
N ASN A 304 1.45 8.29 22.14
CA ASN A 304 1.18 8.25 23.58
C ASN A 304 2.27 8.94 24.39
N ASN A 305 1.83 9.81 25.30
CA ASN A 305 2.64 10.62 26.22
C ASN A 305 3.02 9.80 27.46
N ASN A 306 4.33 9.69 27.74
CA ASN A 306 5.00 10.16 28.97
C ASN A 306 6.40 9.51 29.15
N ASN A 307 7.45 10.32 28.88
CA ASN A 307 8.74 10.50 29.60
C ASN A 307 9.47 9.25 30.19
N ILE A 308 10.77 8.96 30.00
CA ILE A 308 11.99 9.61 29.45
C ILE A 308 12.95 8.41 29.16
N ASP A 309 13.65 8.28 28.03
CA ASP A 309 15.07 8.65 27.88
C ASP A 309 15.55 8.42 26.44
N ASN A 310 16.43 9.32 26.00
CA ASN A 310 16.81 9.59 24.61
C ASN A 310 17.65 8.50 23.92
N ALA A 311 17.26 8.10 22.70
CA ALA A 311 18.19 7.99 21.56
C ALA A 311 17.47 7.89 20.19
N PHE A 312 17.85 8.78 19.28
CA PHE A 312 17.66 8.74 17.81
C PHE A 312 16.33 9.25 17.16
N PHE A 313 16.33 10.58 16.98
CA PHE A 313 15.69 11.46 15.99
C PHE A 313 14.23 11.96 16.18
N PRO A 314 13.98 13.28 15.97
CA PRO A 314 12.76 13.96 16.38
C PRO A 314 11.71 14.04 15.25
N CYS A 315 10.43 13.85 15.60
CA CYS A 315 9.31 14.37 14.80
C CYS A 315 8.76 15.61 15.52
N ALA A 316 8.87 16.77 14.86
CA ALA A 316 8.20 17.99 15.29
C ALA A 316 6.84 18.08 14.58
N VAL A 317 5.76 18.17 15.36
CA VAL A 317 4.40 18.44 14.90
C VAL A 317 4.21 19.95 14.88
N GLU A 318 3.86 20.52 13.74
CA GLU A 318 3.49 21.94 13.62
C GLU A 318 2.10 22.03 12.96
N ASN A 319 1.15 22.58 13.72
CA ASN A 319 -0.24 22.84 13.33
C ASN A 319 -0.32 23.79 12.13
N ILE A 320 -1.12 23.47 11.11
CA ILE A 320 -1.49 24.40 10.04
C ILE A 320 -3.02 24.37 9.86
N PRO A 321 -3.71 25.52 9.86
CA PRO A 321 -5.17 25.62 9.79
C PRO A 321 -5.71 25.45 8.36
N HIS A 322 -6.97 25.00 8.29
CA HIS A 322 -7.78 24.97 7.07
C HIS A 322 -7.94 26.37 6.45
N PRO A 323 -7.92 26.50 5.10
CA PRO A 323 -8.58 27.60 4.43
C PRO A 323 -9.97 27.17 3.96
N GLU A 324 -10.96 27.99 4.30
CA GLU A 324 -12.22 28.12 3.56
C GLU A 324 -11.95 28.77 2.19
N PHE A 325 -12.78 28.38 1.21
CA PHE A 325 -12.88 28.80 -0.21
C PHE A 325 -12.06 28.00 -1.23
#